data_AF-A0A926CGJ8-F1
#
_entry.id   AF-A0A926CGJ8-F1
#
_cell.length_a   1.000
_cell.length_b   1.000
_cell.length_c   1.000
_cell.angle_alpha   90.00
_cell.angle_beta   90.00
_cell.angle_gamma   90.00
#
_symmetry.space_group_name_H-M   'P 1'
#
loop_
_entity.id
_entity.type
_entity.pdbx_description
1 polymer ?
#
loop_
_entity_poly.entity_id
_entity_poly.type
_entity_poly.pdbx_seq_one_letter_code
_entity_poly.pdbx_strand_id
1 'polypeptide(L)'
;LDEAFFRGYVQPVLEKRGKDGQACVHCHASHTLFNATYSTVMNVVDPSQPDKSLILLKPTSSSESEGVAGAGTIAHGGGVRWVKDSPEYVTILEWIKGAKE
;
A
#
# COMPACT_ATOMS: atom_id res chain seq x y z
N LEU A 1 -5.30 10.14 -10.29
CA LEU A 1 -3.94 9.56 -10.34
C LEU A 1 -3.78 8.84 -11.66
N ASP A 2 -2.57 8.77 -12.22
CA ASP A 2 -2.36 8.23 -13.58
C ASP A 2 -2.51 6.69 -13.63
N GLU A 3 -3.30 6.17 -14.58
CA GLU A 3 -3.54 4.72 -14.68
C GLU A 3 -2.37 3.97 -15.32
N ALA A 4 -1.71 4.56 -16.32
CA ALA A 4 -0.56 3.94 -16.98
C ALA A 4 0.57 3.74 -15.98
N PHE A 5 0.92 4.78 -15.23
CA PHE A 5 1.91 4.72 -14.16
C PHE A 5 1.53 3.68 -13.10
N PHE A 6 0.25 3.60 -12.72
CA PHE A 6 -0.19 2.57 -11.77
C PHE A 6 0.12 1.17 -12.31
N ARG A 7 -0.24 0.88 -13.55
CA ARG A 7 -0.04 -0.44 -14.16
C ARG A 7 1.43 -0.76 -14.37
N GLY A 8 2.24 0.22 -14.77
CA GLY A 8 3.67 0.04 -15.03
C GLY A 8 4.53 -0.10 -13.78
N TYR A 9 4.19 0.63 -12.70
CA TYR A 9 5.10 0.79 -11.56
C TYR A 9 4.49 0.44 -10.21
N VAL A 10 3.21 0.73 -9.97
CA VAL A 10 2.58 0.47 -8.66
C VAL A 10 2.03 -0.95 -8.55
N GLN A 11 1.29 -1.42 -9.55
CA GLN A 11 0.69 -2.74 -9.57
C GLN A 11 1.73 -3.86 -9.38
N PRO A 12 2.93 -3.82 -10.00
CA PRO A 12 3.97 -4.82 -9.73
C PRO A 12 4.43 -4.85 -8.26
N VAL A 13 4.42 -3.72 -7.56
CA VAL A 13 4.70 -3.67 -6.11
C VAL A 13 3.64 -4.43 -5.31
N LEU A 14 2.37 -4.31 -5.70
CA LEU A 14 1.24 -4.99 -5.04
C LEU A 14 1.18 -6.50 -5.35
N GLU A 15 1.72 -6.91 -6.47
CA GLU A 15 1.79 -8.32 -6.91
C GLU A 15 3.05 -9.04 -6.39
N LYS A 16 4.05 -8.30 -5.92
CA LYS A 16 5.28 -8.85 -5.35
C LYS A 16 4.99 -9.63 -4.07
N ARG A 17 5.43 -10.89 -4.03
CA ARG A 17 5.32 -11.74 -2.84
C ARG A 17 6.30 -11.29 -1.75
N GLY A 18 5.81 -11.25 -0.51
CA GLY A 18 6.61 -11.01 0.69
C GLY A 18 7.27 -12.28 1.22
N LYS A 19 7.90 -12.15 2.41
CA LYS A 19 8.56 -13.29 3.10
C LYS A 19 7.60 -14.42 3.47
N ASP A 20 6.32 -14.10 3.62
CA ASP A 20 5.23 -15.03 3.90
C ASP A 20 4.70 -15.75 2.64
N GLY A 21 5.30 -15.49 1.47
CA GLY A 21 4.86 -16.06 0.19
C GLY A 21 3.58 -15.46 -0.36
N GLN A 22 2.98 -14.47 0.31
CA GLN A 22 1.75 -13.80 -0.11
C GLN A 22 2.03 -12.43 -0.72
N ALA A 23 1.11 -11.94 -1.55
CA ALA A 23 1.13 -10.62 -2.16
C ALA A 23 -0.16 -9.89 -1.79
N CYS A 24 -0.23 -8.57 -2.02
CA CYS A 24 -1.43 -7.80 -1.72
C CYS A 24 -2.65 -8.41 -2.42
N VAL A 25 -2.52 -8.76 -3.70
CA VAL A 25 -3.58 -9.39 -4.50
C VAL A 25 -4.09 -10.72 -3.94
N HIS A 26 -3.29 -11.46 -3.16
CA HIS A 26 -3.73 -12.72 -2.54
C HIS A 26 -4.53 -12.45 -1.26
N CYS A 27 -4.01 -11.60 -0.36
CA CYS A 27 -4.67 -11.30 0.91
C CYS A 27 -5.90 -10.39 0.74
N HIS A 28 -5.94 -9.58 -0.33
CA HIS A 28 -7.01 -8.62 -0.59
C HIS A 28 -7.99 -9.08 -1.69
N ALA A 29 -7.89 -10.30 -2.20
CA ALA A 29 -8.71 -10.79 -3.32
C ALA A 29 -10.22 -10.57 -3.13
N SER A 30 -10.73 -10.78 -1.91
CA SER A 30 -12.15 -10.61 -1.56
C SER A 30 -12.45 -9.35 -0.74
N HIS A 31 -11.46 -8.47 -0.55
CA HIS A 31 -11.62 -7.31 0.33
C HIS A 31 -12.31 -6.17 -0.43
N THR A 32 -13.55 -5.87 -0.04
CA THR A 32 -14.44 -4.94 -0.76
C THR A 32 -13.87 -3.54 -0.94
N LEU A 33 -13.19 -3.00 0.08
CA LEU A 33 -12.64 -1.65 0.02
C LEU A 33 -11.38 -1.54 -0.85
N PHE A 34 -10.57 -2.60 -0.90
CA PHE A 34 -9.26 -2.59 -1.53
C PHE A 34 -8.93 -4.03 -1.94
N ASN A 35 -8.93 -4.29 -3.25
CA ASN A 35 -8.57 -5.57 -3.85
C ASN A 35 -7.31 -5.49 -4.72
N ALA A 36 -6.45 -4.49 -4.46
CA ALA A 36 -5.20 -4.25 -5.19
C ALA A 36 -5.36 -4.00 -6.71
N THR A 37 -6.53 -3.50 -7.14
CA THR A 37 -6.76 -3.03 -8.52
C THR A 37 -6.74 -1.50 -8.59
N TYR A 38 -6.63 -0.95 -9.80
CA TYR A 38 -6.66 0.50 -10.02
C TYR A 38 -7.96 1.17 -9.52
N SER A 39 -9.11 0.49 -9.62
CA SER A 39 -10.38 1.07 -9.17
C SER A 39 -10.47 1.14 -7.64
N THR A 40 -9.98 0.13 -6.93
CA THR A 40 -10.10 0.08 -5.46
C THR A 40 -8.93 0.71 -4.72
N VAL A 41 -7.77 0.87 -5.36
CA VAL A 41 -6.65 1.63 -4.76
C VAL A 41 -7.04 3.09 -4.48
N MET A 42 -7.98 3.64 -5.25
CA MET A 42 -8.51 5.00 -5.01
C MET A 42 -9.19 5.16 -3.65
N ASN A 43 -9.65 4.07 -3.04
CA ASN A 43 -10.27 4.10 -1.72
C ASN A 43 -9.26 4.18 -0.56
N VAL A 44 -7.96 4.01 -0.85
CA VAL A 44 -6.88 3.91 0.17
C VAL A 44 -5.74 4.89 -0.09
N VAL A 45 -5.92 5.83 -1.01
CA VAL A 45 -5.00 6.93 -1.30
C VAL A 45 -5.61 8.27 -0.89
N ASP A 46 -4.77 9.16 -0.40
CA ASP A 46 -5.11 10.55 -0.12
C ASP A 46 -4.16 11.46 -0.91
N PRO A 47 -4.54 11.93 -2.11
CA PRO A 47 -3.70 12.85 -2.89
C PRO A 47 -3.46 14.21 -2.21
N SER A 48 -4.31 14.60 -1.24
CA SER A 48 -4.13 15.86 -0.50
C SER A 48 -3.07 15.74 0.60
N GLN A 49 -2.88 14.52 1.13
CA GLN A 49 -1.85 14.17 2.10
C GLN A 49 -1.19 12.84 1.71
N PRO A 50 -0.35 12.82 0.66
CA PRO A 50 0.13 11.59 0.03
C PRO A 50 0.73 10.57 1.01
N ASP A 51 1.56 11.03 1.94
CA ASP A 51 2.25 10.23 2.94
C ASP A 51 1.33 9.62 4.01
N LYS A 52 0.11 10.15 4.15
CA LYS A 52 -0.93 9.63 5.06
C LYS A 52 -1.88 8.61 4.42
N SER A 53 -1.66 8.29 3.14
CA SER A 53 -2.44 7.27 2.43
C SER A 53 -2.34 5.92 3.13
N LEU A 54 -3.47 5.22 3.31
CA LEU A 54 -3.50 3.91 3.96
C LEU A 54 -2.61 2.88 3.26
N ILE A 55 -2.51 2.96 1.93
CA ILE A 55 -1.62 2.10 1.15
C ILE A 55 -0.13 2.31 1.50
N LEU A 56 0.26 3.49 1.99
CA LEU A 56 1.63 3.75 2.45
C LEU A 56 1.83 3.43 3.93
N LEU A 57 0.81 3.66 4.76
CA LEU A 57 0.90 3.49 6.21
C LEU A 57 0.82 2.02 6.62
N LYS A 58 -0.26 1.32 6.24
CA LYS A 58 -0.53 -0.04 6.72
C LYS A 58 0.62 -0.99 6.43
N PRO A 59 1.13 -1.10 5.19
CA PRO A 59 2.16 -2.10 4.87
C PRO A 59 3.55 -1.80 5.47
N THR A 60 3.73 -0.70 6.20
CA THR A 60 4.97 -0.39 6.94
C THR A 60 4.97 -0.86 8.39
N SER A 61 3.84 -1.34 8.90
CA SER A 61 3.74 -1.86 10.27
C SER A 61 3.15 -3.27 10.28
N SER A 62 3.45 -4.03 11.33
CA SER A 62 2.89 -5.37 11.52
C SER A 62 1.63 -5.34 12.38
N SER A 63 0.86 -6.43 12.33
CA SER A 63 -0.29 -6.67 13.21
C SER A 63 0.08 -6.76 14.69
N GLU A 64 1.36 -6.91 15.03
CA GLU A 64 1.83 -6.91 16.43
C GLU A 64 1.60 -5.55 17.12
N SER A 65 1.41 -4.48 16.33
CA SER A 65 1.03 -3.15 16.83
C SER A 65 -0.48 -2.98 17.06
N GLU A 66 -1.30 -3.97 16.69
CA GLU A 66 -2.76 -3.91 16.85
C GLU A 66 -3.14 -3.98 18.33
N GLY A 67 -3.97 -3.02 18.78
CA GLY A 67 -4.39 -2.94 20.20
C GLY A 67 -3.34 -2.37 21.15
N VAL A 68 -2.15 -2.00 20.67
CA VAL A 68 -1.12 -1.35 21.49
C VAL A 68 -1.42 0.15 21.61
N ALA A 69 -1.91 0.57 22.77
CA ALA A 69 -2.19 1.97 23.05
C ALA A 69 -0.91 2.81 22.90
N GLY A 70 -0.95 3.82 22.01
CA GLY A 70 0.18 4.71 21.76
C GLY A 70 1.20 4.20 20.73
N ALA A 71 0.95 3.08 20.03
CA ALA A 71 1.88 2.54 19.03
C ALA A 71 2.16 3.48 17.83
N GLY A 72 1.39 4.57 17.68
CA GLY A 72 1.61 5.60 16.65
C GLY A 72 1.55 5.10 15.20
N THR A 73 1.22 3.83 14.99
CA THR A 73 1.31 3.10 13.74
C THR A 73 -0.02 2.39 13.45
N ILE A 74 -0.39 2.33 12.17
CA ILE A 74 -1.65 1.71 11.73
C ILE A 74 -1.35 0.25 11.38
N ALA A 75 -1.72 -0.65 12.28
CA ALA A 75 -1.51 -2.09 12.13
C ALA A 75 -2.00 -2.65 10.77
N HIS A 76 -1.26 -3.63 10.27
CA HIS A 76 -1.62 -4.38 9.06
C HIS A 76 -1.55 -5.89 9.30
N GLY A 77 -2.72 -6.54 9.21
CA GLY A 77 -2.86 -8.00 9.36
C GLY A 77 -1.95 -8.81 8.44
N GLY A 78 -1.62 -8.29 7.25
CA GLY A 78 -0.70 -8.91 6.31
C GLY A 78 0.78 -8.70 6.62
N GLY A 79 1.13 -8.11 7.77
CA GLY A 79 2.51 -7.82 8.16
C GLY A 79 3.17 -6.71 7.33
N VAL A 80 4.47 -6.50 7.59
CA VAL A 80 5.28 -5.51 6.87
C VAL A 80 5.55 -5.98 5.43
N ARG A 81 5.17 -5.18 4.44
CA ARG A 81 5.45 -5.42 3.01
C ARG A 81 6.63 -4.60 2.50
N TRP A 82 6.84 -3.41 3.05
CA TRP A 82 7.97 -2.56 2.78
C TRP A 82 8.23 -1.63 3.96
N VAL A 83 9.42 -1.04 4.01
CA VAL A 83 9.77 -0.01 5.00
C VAL A 83 9.53 1.38 4.43
N LYS A 84 9.38 2.38 5.29
CA LYS A 84 9.33 3.79 4.88
C LYS A 84 10.58 4.12 4.06
N ASP A 85 10.41 4.92 3.00
CA ASP A 85 11.47 5.39 2.11
C ASP A 85 12.18 4.30 1.27
N SER A 86 11.69 3.06 1.30
CA SER A 86 12.11 2.01 0.34
C SER A 86 11.71 2.37 -1.10
N PRO A 87 12.34 1.76 -2.13
CA PRO A 87 11.94 1.96 -3.52
C PRO A 87 10.45 1.70 -3.78
N GLU A 88 9.88 0.66 -3.16
CA GLU A 88 8.45 0.36 -3.21
C GLU A 88 7.61 1.51 -2.64
N TYR A 89 7.96 2.01 -1.45
CA TYR A 89 7.27 3.13 -0.81
C TYR A 89 7.33 4.40 -1.65
N VAL A 90 8.53 4.75 -2.14
CA VAL A 90 8.76 5.96 -2.94
C VAL A 90 8.02 5.88 -4.26
N THR A 91 8.01 4.72 -4.94
CA THR A 91 7.27 4.53 -6.20
C THR A 91 5.79 4.84 -6.03
N ILE A 92 5.18 4.30 -4.97
CA ILE A 92 3.76 4.54 -4.66
C ILE A 92 3.53 6.00 -4.26
N LEU A 93 4.42 6.57 -3.44
CA LEU A 93 4.31 7.96 -2.99
C LEU A 93 4.37 8.95 -4.16
N GLU A 94 5.31 8.77 -5.09
CA GLU A 94 5.46 9.64 -6.26
C GLU A 94 4.25 9.53 -7.19
N TRP A 95 3.69 8.33 -7.36
CA TRP A 95 2.42 8.17 -8.07
C TRP A 95 1.28 8.96 -7.42
N ILE A 96 1.14 8.89 -6.09
CA ILE A 96 0.09 9.62 -5.35
C ILE A 96 0.31 11.15 -5.44
N LYS A 97 1.57 11.60 -5.47
CA LYS A 97 1.94 13.01 -5.72
C LYS A 97 1.67 13.47 -7.15
N GLY A 98 1.36 12.55 -8.07
CA GLY A 98 0.94 12.85 -9.43
C GLY A 98 1.98 12.57 -10.52
N ALA A 99 2.97 11.70 -10.27
CA ALA A 99 3.80 11.14 -11.32
C ALA A 99 2.94 10.43 -12.39
N LYS A 100 3.40 10.51 -13.64
CA LYS A 100 2.69 10.03 -14.83
C LYS A 100 3.68 9.40 -15.81
N GLU A 101 3.16 8.56 -16.71
CA GLU A 101 3.88 7.96 -17.83
C GLU A 101 3.55 8.67 -19.16
#